data_AF-A0A257VN85-F1
#
_entry.id   AF-A0A257VN85-F1
#
_cell.length_a   1.000
_cell.length_b   1.000
_cell.length_c   1.000
_cell.angle_alpha   90.00
_cell.angle_beta   90.00
_cell.angle_gamma   90.00
#
_symmetry.space_group_name_H-M   'P 1'
#
loop_
_entity.id
_entity.type
_entity.pdbx_description
1 polymer ?
#
loop_
_entity_poly.entity_id
_entity_poly.type
_entity_poly.pdbx_seq_one_letter_code
_entity_poly.pdbx_strand_id
1 'polypeptide(L)'
;MTQFGDLRHFGLQAKAGDISGGVNAAVDEIIGQVKDGFEMPYYELGSKDPRYVSVFIVAISGKFTSNAKEKIAEKIPKGLTGSIYFLDRESIIELVERYWMRK
;
A
#
# COMPACT_ATOMS: atom_id res chain seq x y z
N MET A 1 10.46 -3.49 14.21
CA MET A 1 11.25 -4.73 14.27
C MET A 1 10.29 -5.90 14.10
N THR A 2 10.61 -6.86 13.24
CA THR A 2 9.88 -8.15 13.18
C THR A 2 10.12 -8.92 14.47
N GLN A 3 9.36 -9.99 14.69
CA GLN A 3 9.62 -10.93 15.79
C GLN A 3 11.00 -11.62 15.68
N PHE A 4 11.67 -11.49 14.53
CA PHE A 4 12.97 -12.09 14.24
C PHE A 4 14.13 -11.07 14.27
N GLY A 5 13.87 -9.82 14.66
CA GLY A 5 14.91 -8.78 14.78
C GLY A 5 15.15 -7.95 13.51
N ASP A 6 14.52 -8.30 12.38
CA ASP A 6 14.66 -7.56 11.13
C ASP A 6 13.82 -6.28 11.09
N LEU A 7 14.25 -5.31 10.28
CA LEU A 7 13.43 -4.15 9.97
C LEU A 7 12.36 -4.53 8.94
N ARG A 8 11.12 -4.11 9.18
CA ARG A 8 10.08 -4.15 8.14
C ARG A 8 10.20 -2.88 7.32
N HIS A 9 10.36 -3.04 6.03
CA HIS A 9 10.37 -1.93 5.09
C HIS A 9 8.98 -1.77 4.49
N PHE A 10 8.48 -0.54 4.50
CA PHE A 10 7.14 -0.19 4.04
C PHE A 10 7.23 0.65 2.77
N GLY A 11 6.40 0.33 1.78
CA GLY A 11 6.11 1.18 0.64
C GLY A 11 4.76 1.88 0.85
N LEU A 12 4.63 3.11 0.34
CA LEU A 12 3.39 3.87 0.39
C LEU A 12 3.13 4.51 -0.97
N GLN A 13 1.95 4.23 -1.52
CA GLN A 13 1.37 4.99 -2.61
C GLN A 13 0.23 5.84 -2.06
N ALA A 14 0.25 7.14 -2.34
CA ALA A 14 -0.81 8.07 -1.97
C ALA A 14 -1.48 8.65 -3.23
N LYS A 15 -2.83 8.63 -3.29
CA LYS A 15 -3.60 9.24 -4.37
C LYS A 15 -4.74 10.12 -3.85
N ALA A 16 -5.05 11.19 -4.59
CA ALA A 16 -6.18 12.04 -4.29
C ALA A 16 -7.45 11.55 -5.00
N GLY A 17 -8.57 11.56 -4.29
CA GLY A 17 -9.88 11.21 -4.83
C GLY A 17 -10.23 9.72 -4.75
N ASP A 18 -11.31 9.35 -5.42
CA ASP A 18 -11.86 8.00 -5.43
C ASP A 18 -11.13 7.11 -6.42
N ILE A 19 -11.10 5.81 -6.10
CA ILE A 19 -10.60 4.78 -7.01
C ILE A 19 -11.70 3.78 -7.25
N SER A 20 -12.31 3.88 -8.42
CA SER A 20 -13.39 2.99 -8.83
C SER A 20 -12.83 1.86 -9.69
N GLY A 21 -13.25 0.63 -9.40
CA GLY A 21 -12.95 -0.51 -10.28
C GLY A 21 -13.67 -0.45 -11.63
N GLY A 22 -14.61 0.49 -11.85
CA GLY A 22 -15.14 0.78 -13.18
C GLY A 22 -14.12 1.48 -14.10
N VAL A 23 -13.11 2.14 -13.53
CA VAL A 23 -12.07 2.86 -14.27
C VAL A 23 -10.79 2.02 -14.26
N ASN A 24 -10.64 1.17 -15.27
CA ASN A 24 -9.54 0.20 -15.34
C ASN A 24 -8.15 0.87 -15.27
N ALA A 25 -7.96 2.04 -15.87
CA ALA A 25 -6.66 2.70 -15.90
C ALA A 25 -6.10 3.03 -14.51
N ALA A 26 -6.93 3.53 -13.59
CA ALA A 26 -6.48 3.89 -12.23
C ALA A 26 -6.13 2.66 -11.39
N VAL A 27 -6.88 1.57 -11.57
CA VAL A 27 -6.63 0.28 -10.91
C VAL A 27 -5.36 -0.36 -11.45
N ASP A 28 -5.20 -0.39 -12.78
CA ASP A 28 -4.02 -0.97 -13.43
C ASP A 28 -2.74 -0.21 -13.08
N GLU A 29 -2.81 1.12 -12.95
CA GLU A 29 -1.68 1.94 -12.47
C GLU A 29 -1.27 1.57 -11.04
N ILE A 30 -2.24 1.39 -10.12
CA ILE A 30 -1.93 0.94 -8.75
C ILE A 30 -1.30 -0.43 -8.76
N ILE A 31 -1.81 -1.36 -9.58
CA ILE A 31 -1.24 -2.70 -9.66
C ILE A 31 0.21 -2.66 -10.12
N GLY A 32 0.53 -1.81 -11.11
CA GLY A 32 1.92 -1.56 -11.51
C GLY A 32 2.75 -1.06 -10.34
N GLN A 33 2.31 0.01 -9.67
CA GLN A 33 3.01 0.60 -8.52
C GLN A 33 3.23 -0.38 -7.37
N VAL A 34 2.24 -1.25 -7.08
CA VAL A 34 2.37 -2.25 -6.02
C VAL A 34 3.36 -3.34 -6.42
N LYS A 35 3.32 -3.83 -7.66
CA LYS A 35 4.29 -4.82 -8.17
C LYS A 35 5.70 -4.26 -8.14
N ASP A 36 5.89 -3.07 -8.72
CA ASP A 36 7.17 -2.38 -8.73
C ASP A 36 7.69 -2.17 -7.31
N GLY A 37 6.80 -1.79 -6.39
CA GLY A 37 7.14 -1.59 -4.98
C GLY A 37 7.70 -2.83 -4.29
N PHE A 38 7.16 -4.02 -4.58
CA PHE A 38 7.64 -5.28 -4.01
C PHE A 38 8.87 -5.85 -4.76
N GLU A 39 8.94 -5.65 -6.07
CA GLU A 39 9.95 -6.29 -6.93
C GLU A 39 11.23 -5.45 -7.05
N MET A 40 11.15 -4.11 -6.97
CA MET A 40 12.32 -3.24 -7.09
C MET A 40 13.01 -3.05 -5.73
N PRO A 41 14.33 -3.33 -5.66
CA PRO A 41 15.10 -3.00 -4.48
C PRO A 41 15.35 -1.50 -4.39
N TYR A 42 15.53 -1.01 -3.16
CA TYR A 42 16.09 0.30 -2.88
C TYR A 42 17.33 0.16 -2.00
N TYR A 43 18.13 1.23 -1.95
CA TYR A 43 19.39 1.26 -1.23
C TYR A 43 19.35 2.37 -0.19
N GLU A 44 19.72 2.03 1.04
CA GLU A 44 19.91 3.03 2.10
C GLU A 44 21.18 3.85 1.82
N LEU A 45 21.21 5.10 2.29
CA LEU A 45 22.36 5.98 2.09
C LEU A 45 23.64 5.35 2.66
N GLY A 46 24.61 5.10 1.79
CA GLY A 46 25.89 4.48 2.15
C GLY A 46 25.88 2.94 2.17
N SER A 47 24.74 2.29 1.90
CA SER A 47 24.65 0.84 1.75
C SER A 47 24.69 0.42 0.28
N LYS A 48 25.33 -0.72 0.01
CA LYS A 48 25.25 -1.41 -1.30
C LYS A 48 24.31 -2.61 -1.27
N ASP A 49 23.79 -2.96 -0.09
CA ASP A 49 22.91 -4.10 0.07
C ASP A 49 21.48 -3.73 -0.34
N PRO A 50 20.85 -4.49 -1.25
CA PRO A 50 19.48 -4.22 -1.67
C PRO A 50 18.50 -4.48 -0.53
N ARG A 51 17.56 -3.55 -0.33
CA ARG A 51 16.41 -3.71 0.56
C ARG A 51 15.14 -3.79 -0.27
N TYR A 52 14.21 -4.65 0.16
CA TYR A 52 12.93 -4.84 -0.50
C TYR A 52 11.79 -4.42 0.42
N VAL A 53 10.73 -3.88 -0.17
CA VAL A 53 9.50 -3.59 0.57
C VAL A 53 8.86 -4.91 1.00
N SER A 54 8.49 -4.98 2.27
CA SER A 54 7.82 -6.14 2.88
C SER A 54 6.31 -5.94 3.03
N VAL A 55 5.88 -4.68 3.10
CA VAL A 55 4.49 -4.26 3.28
C VAL A 55 4.22 -3.03 2.42
N PHE A 56 3.13 -3.03 1.67
CA PHE A 56 2.76 -1.92 0.80
C PHE A 56 1.42 -1.32 1.22
N ILE A 57 1.37 0.01 1.34
CA ILE A 57 0.17 0.75 1.72
C ILE A 57 -0.32 1.53 0.50
N VAL A 58 -1.59 1.35 0.15
CA VAL A 58 -2.28 2.17 -0.84
C VAL A 58 -3.25 3.08 -0.08
N ALA A 59 -2.89 4.35 0.05
CA ALA A 59 -3.67 5.36 0.75
C ALA A 59 -4.37 6.31 -0.24
N ILE A 60 -5.65 6.57 -0.03
CA ILE A 60 -6.43 7.49 -0.87
C ILE A 60 -7.24 8.47 -0.03
N SER A 61 -7.42 9.69 -0.54
CA SER A 61 -8.26 10.69 0.12
C SER A 61 -9.76 10.53 -0.17
N GLY A 62 -10.13 9.62 -1.07
CA GLY A 62 -11.52 9.26 -1.39
C GLY A 62 -11.91 7.88 -0.89
N LYS A 63 -12.71 7.17 -1.68
CA LYS A 63 -13.18 5.80 -1.44
C LYS A 63 -12.72 4.84 -2.54
N PHE A 64 -12.43 3.61 -2.14
CA PHE A 64 -12.32 2.50 -3.08
C PHE A 64 -13.74 2.02 -3.40
N THR A 65 -14.14 2.03 -4.66
CA THR A 65 -15.50 1.66 -5.08
C THR A 65 -15.48 0.54 -6.13
N SER A 66 -16.65 -0.03 -6.41
CA SER A 66 -16.86 -0.97 -7.52
C SER A 66 -15.77 -2.04 -7.62
N ASN A 67 -15.57 -2.82 -6.56
CA ASN A 67 -14.61 -3.93 -6.45
C ASN A 67 -13.12 -3.63 -6.73
N ALA A 68 -12.68 -2.37 -6.60
CA ALA A 68 -11.29 -2.00 -6.83
C ALA A 68 -10.28 -2.77 -5.95
N LYS A 69 -10.58 -2.95 -4.65
CA LYS A 69 -9.69 -3.66 -3.72
C LYS A 69 -9.50 -5.12 -4.17
N GLU A 70 -10.58 -5.79 -4.56
CA GLU A 70 -10.59 -7.17 -5.04
C GLU A 70 -9.82 -7.31 -6.36
N LYS A 71 -10.04 -6.40 -7.33
CA LYS A 71 -9.30 -6.40 -8.60
C LYS A 71 -7.79 -6.26 -8.40
N ILE A 72 -7.38 -5.40 -7.47
CA ILE A 72 -5.96 -5.21 -7.13
C ILE A 72 -5.43 -6.49 -6.46
N ALA A 73 -6.15 -7.03 -5.48
CA ALA A 73 -5.75 -8.24 -4.76
C ALA A 73 -5.60 -9.47 -5.67
N GLU A 74 -6.49 -9.66 -6.64
CA GLU A 74 -6.47 -10.78 -7.60
C GLU A 74 -5.31 -10.68 -8.61
N LYS A 75 -4.86 -9.47 -8.96
CA LYS A 75 -3.81 -9.24 -9.97
C LYS A 75 -2.39 -9.25 -9.38
N ILE A 76 -2.26 -9.41 -8.06
CA ILE A 76 -0.99 -9.45 -7.33
C ILE A 76 -0.68 -10.89 -6.90
N PRO A 77 0.60 -11.30 -6.82
CA PRO A 77 0.96 -12.62 -6.32
C PRO A 77 0.30 -12.93 -4.97
N LYS A 78 -0.37 -14.09 -4.87
CA LYS A 78 -1.17 -14.46 -3.68
C LYS A 78 -0.38 -14.45 -2.36
N GLY A 79 0.94 -14.70 -2.43
CA GLY A 79 1.83 -14.62 -1.26
C GLY A 79 2.03 -13.21 -0.72
N LEU A 80 1.71 -12.17 -1.50
CA LEU A 80 1.87 -10.75 -1.13
C LEU A 80 0.55 -10.07 -0.78
N THR A 81 -0.60 -10.68 -1.08
CA THR A 81 -1.92 -10.08 -0.83
C THR A 81 -2.11 -9.68 0.63
N GLY A 82 -1.64 -10.50 1.58
CA GLY A 82 -1.69 -10.21 3.02
C GLY A 82 -0.74 -9.09 3.48
N SER A 83 0.16 -8.65 2.60
CA SER A 83 1.13 -7.57 2.86
C SER A 83 0.68 -6.24 2.27
N ILE A 84 -0.56 -6.13 1.79
CA ILE A 84 -1.09 -4.89 1.20
C ILE A 84 -2.20 -4.33 2.08
N TYR A 85 -2.06 -3.07 2.45
CA TYR A 85 -3.06 -2.33 3.23
C TYR A 85 -3.72 -1.27 2.36
N PHE A 86 -5.05 -1.27 2.34
CA PHE A 86 -5.85 -0.25 1.66
C PHE A 86 -6.41 0.73 2.69
N LEU A 87 -5.99 1.98 2.62
CA LEU A 87 -6.44 3.05 3.51
C LEU A 87 -7.25 4.07 2.70
N ASP A 88 -8.56 4.07 2.87
CA ASP A 88 -9.43 5.12 2.35
C ASP A 88 -9.64 6.24 3.37
N ARG A 89 -10.36 7.29 2.97
CA ARG A 89 -10.68 8.43 3.83
C ARG A 89 -11.21 8.00 5.19
N GLU A 90 -12.19 7.09 5.22
CA GLU A 90 -12.84 6.67 6.47
C GLU A 90 -11.84 5.97 7.38
N SER A 91 -11.04 5.04 6.83
CA SER A 91 -9.98 4.35 7.57
C SER A 91 -8.93 5.33 8.13
N ILE A 92 -8.53 6.33 7.33
CA ILE A 92 -7.55 7.34 7.74
C ILE A 92 -8.10 8.22 8.86
N ILE A 93 -9.35 8.70 8.73
CA ILE A 93 -9.99 9.52 9.76
C ILE A 93 -10.11 8.74 11.07
N GLU A 94 -10.54 7.49 11.03
CA GLU A 94 -10.63 6.64 12.23
C GLU A 94 -9.28 6.53 12.95
N LEU A 95 -8.19 6.32 12.19
CA LEU A 95 -6.84 6.26 12.75
C LEU A 95 -6.41 7.59 13.38
N VAL A 96 -6.70 8.73 12.72
CA VAL A 96 -6.40 10.06 13.23
C VAL A 96 -7.16 10.34 14.53
N GLU A 97 -8.46 10.05 14.56
CA GLU A 97 -9.29 10.25 15.75
C GLU A 97 -8.83 9.38 16.92
N ARG A 98 -8.49 8.12 16.64
CA ARG A 98 -8.10 7.15 17.66
C ARG A 98 -6.74 7.44 18.28
N TYR A 99 -5.77 7.86 17.47
CA TYR A 99 -4.36 7.92 17.89
C TYR A 99 -3.76 9.32 17.94
N TRP A 100 -4.36 10.31 17.27
CA TRP A 100 -3.79 11.66 17.19
C TRP A 100 -4.58 12.69 17.98
N MET A 101 -5.91 12.59 17.95
CA MET A 101 -6.80 13.56 18.60
C MET A 101 -7.03 13.27 20.09
N ARG A 102 -6.68 12.07 20.57
CA ARG A 102 -6.54 11.79 22.00
C ARG A 102 -5.23 12.39 22.53
N LYS A 103 -5.24 13.70 22.77
CA LYS A 103 -4.31 14.37 23.70
C LYS A 103 -5.03 14.66 25.01
#